data_AF-A0A8H7SL21-F1
#
_entry.id   AF-A0A8H7SL21-F1
#
_cell.length_a   1.000
_cell.length_b   1.000
_cell.length_c   1.000
_cell.angle_alpha   90.00
_cell.angle_beta   90.00
_cell.angle_gamma   90.00
#
_symmetry.space_group_name_H-M   'P 1'
#
loop_
_entity.id
_entity.type
_entity.pdbx_description
1 polymer ?
#
loop_
_entity_poly.entity_id
_entity_poly.type
_entity_poly.pdbx_seq_one_letter_code
_entity_poly.pdbx_strand_id
1 'polypeptide(L)'
;MKISLSALIVSLTFVCAQSPFFDQEEKLDQTLKKFQVTGKMEQIGRTGVPAMHAVLLNEKSILIIDKAEENEAKLDSGVSAYSTLYDTETNEYRTLLLETNTFCSAGGFLGNGTFISTGGAESRSKWKAGRGHQSIRHFKPCSDSSCFWQEFPTGKMYSNRWYPTVEQLPDGDLIIIGGSNAGTKYNTVAKNTPSYEFWPPRTDEPIQLDLLLHTLPYNLYPFVFLLPDGNLFIFASTKSIIYDYNNHTVVKELPRMPGVPRSYPLTGGAVMLPLRPENNYNVEILICGGSASPKATSEADDTCGKINLGHDKPTWEMDTFIHKRVMPDGVFGSDGSIIWVNGCQRGYAGYKDANHDPTFDPLIYHPEKPIGSRWQQGLANTDIARMYHSVALTLPDGRIWIAGSNSVDPPDIHAHYPTEYRVEYYSPPYLFKSNTRPKISHVPRIVTYDTQFNILLHLQETEKDMDKIQVAMLRPGFSTHSMHMSQRYVFLLFEVSEDFQAITINSPPNPNIFPPGQAFLIVLYDGVPCKAAEFFIEKEEKDLKI
;
A
#
# COMPACT_ATOMS: atom_id res chain seq x y z
N MET A 1 -64.17 74.49 -24.32
CA MET A 1 -62.84 74.74 -24.91
C MET A 1 -61.92 73.63 -24.42
N LYS A 2 -61.32 72.85 -25.34
CA LYS A 2 -60.53 71.63 -25.06
C LYS A 2 -59.20 72.00 -24.36
N ILE A 3 -58.78 71.20 -23.38
CA ILE A 3 -57.42 71.20 -22.87
C ILE A 3 -56.89 69.77 -22.96
N SER A 4 -55.79 69.61 -23.69
CA SER A 4 -55.01 68.39 -23.87
C SER A 4 -53.90 68.38 -22.83
N LEU A 5 -53.70 67.25 -22.14
CA LEU A 5 -52.43 66.95 -21.45
C LEU A 5 -52.01 65.51 -21.76
N SER A 6 -50.79 65.40 -22.28
CA SER A 6 -50.12 64.19 -22.75
C SER A 6 -49.62 63.35 -21.57
N ALA A 7 -49.81 62.03 -21.60
CA ALA A 7 -49.20 61.08 -20.66
C ALA A 7 -48.11 60.27 -21.37
N LEU A 8 -46.89 60.30 -20.81
CA LEU A 8 -45.73 59.53 -21.23
C LEU A 8 -45.81 58.12 -20.62
N ILE A 9 -45.74 57.06 -21.43
CA ILE A 9 -45.64 55.67 -20.96
C ILE A 9 -44.16 55.31 -20.86
N VAL A 10 -43.68 54.97 -19.66
CA VAL A 10 -42.37 54.36 -19.43
C VAL A 10 -42.58 52.89 -19.10
N SER A 11 -42.13 52.00 -19.97
CA SER A 11 -42.05 50.56 -19.74
C SER A 11 -40.81 50.23 -18.90
N LEU A 12 -41.01 49.79 -17.66
CA LEU A 12 -39.94 49.19 -16.84
C LEU A 12 -39.80 47.70 -17.19
N THR A 13 -38.68 47.34 -17.81
CA THR A 13 -38.18 45.95 -17.84
C THR A 13 -37.49 45.65 -16.51
N PHE A 14 -38.06 44.74 -15.71
CA PHE A 14 -37.38 44.16 -14.57
C PHE A 14 -36.30 43.19 -15.07
N VAL A 15 -35.03 43.56 -14.90
CA VAL A 15 -33.91 42.63 -14.97
C VAL A 15 -33.77 42.04 -13.57
N CYS A 16 -34.17 40.78 -13.37
CA CYS A 16 -33.78 40.03 -12.19
C CYS A 16 -32.26 39.84 -12.21
N ALA A 17 -31.53 40.56 -11.36
CA ALA A 17 -30.14 40.26 -11.09
C ALA A 17 -30.07 38.93 -10.32
N GLN A 18 -29.45 37.90 -10.91
CA GLN A 18 -29.14 36.66 -10.22
C GLN A 18 -28.16 36.95 -9.07
N SER A 19 -28.48 36.42 -7.89
CA SER A 19 -27.65 36.58 -6.69
C SER A 19 -26.33 35.81 -6.86
N PRO A 20 -25.17 36.43 -6.58
CA PRO A 20 -23.85 35.76 -6.68
C PRO A 20 -23.67 34.59 -5.71
N PHE A 21 -24.56 34.43 -4.72
CA PHE A 21 -24.56 33.29 -3.78
C PHE A 21 -25.13 32.01 -4.41
N PHE A 22 -26.10 32.13 -5.32
CA PHE A 22 -26.73 30.97 -5.96
C PHE A 22 -25.75 30.26 -6.91
N ASP A 23 -24.94 31.04 -7.64
CA ASP A 23 -23.90 30.52 -8.53
C ASP A 23 -22.76 29.79 -7.80
N GLN A 24 -22.49 30.11 -6.54
CA GLN A 24 -21.45 29.44 -5.75
C GLN A 24 -21.92 28.09 -5.21
N GLU A 25 -23.16 28.00 -4.72
CA GLU A 25 -23.76 26.74 -4.28
C GLU A 25 -23.93 25.77 -5.45
N GLU A 26 -24.38 26.24 -6.62
CA GLU A 26 -24.55 25.39 -7.79
C GLU A 26 -23.20 24.87 -8.32
N LYS A 27 -22.15 25.71 -8.32
CA LYS A 27 -20.79 25.28 -8.67
C LYS A 27 -20.22 24.28 -7.67
N LEU A 28 -20.49 24.43 -6.37
CA LEU A 28 -20.06 23.50 -5.34
C LEU A 28 -20.76 22.14 -5.49
N ASP A 29 -22.07 22.13 -5.74
CA ASP A 29 -22.86 20.93 -5.98
C ASP A 29 -22.41 20.19 -7.26
N GLN A 30 -22.16 20.93 -8.35
CA GLN A 30 -21.60 20.36 -9.58
C GLN A 30 -20.19 19.76 -9.35
N THR A 31 -19.37 20.41 -8.52
CA THR A 31 -18.02 19.93 -8.18
C THR A 31 -18.08 18.65 -7.34
N LEU A 32 -18.97 18.58 -6.35
CA LEU A 32 -19.17 17.38 -5.53
C LEU A 32 -19.70 16.21 -6.36
N LYS A 33 -20.65 16.47 -7.27
CA LYS A 33 -21.16 15.47 -8.23
C LYS A 33 -20.07 14.92 -9.15
N LYS A 34 -19.09 15.75 -9.55
CA LYS A 34 -17.92 15.27 -10.29
C LYS A 34 -17.08 14.29 -9.45
N PHE A 35 -16.78 14.65 -8.21
CA PHE A 35 -15.94 13.82 -7.33
C PHE A 35 -16.60 12.50 -6.91
N GLN A 36 -17.93 12.39 -6.95
CA GLN A 36 -18.64 11.11 -6.82
C GLN A 36 -18.30 10.09 -7.91
N VAL A 37 -17.77 10.54 -9.05
CA VAL A 37 -17.33 9.66 -10.14
C VAL A 37 -15.81 9.55 -10.15
N THR A 38 -15.12 10.69 -10.07
CA THR A 38 -13.68 10.76 -10.31
C THR A 38 -12.83 10.58 -9.04
N GLY A 39 -13.40 10.84 -7.87
CA GLY A 39 -12.62 11.18 -6.68
C GLY A 39 -11.90 12.52 -6.85
N LYS A 40 -10.95 12.82 -5.96
CA LYS A 40 -10.19 14.08 -5.95
C LYS A 40 -8.71 13.80 -5.68
N MET A 41 -7.83 14.34 -6.52
CA MET A 41 -6.37 14.31 -6.33
C MET A 41 -5.92 15.68 -5.81
N GLU A 42 -5.13 15.70 -4.74
CA GLU A 42 -4.63 16.94 -4.13
C GLU A 42 -3.18 16.80 -3.72
N GLN A 43 -2.36 17.80 -4.06
CA GLN A 43 -0.96 17.84 -3.66
C GLN A 43 -0.81 18.63 -2.36
N ILE A 44 -0.44 17.97 -1.26
CA ILE A 44 -0.33 18.57 0.07
C ILE A 44 0.88 17.97 0.80
N GLY A 45 1.85 18.81 1.14
CA GLY A 45 3.02 18.39 1.93
C GLY A 45 4.26 18.02 1.14
N ARG A 46 5.34 17.78 1.89
CA ARG A 46 6.64 17.29 1.38
C ARG A 46 7.20 16.25 2.31
N THR A 47 7.97 15.30 1.79
CA THR A 47 8.52 14.17 2.55
C THR A 47 9.92 14.42 3.12
N GLY A 48 10.66 15.43 2.63
CA GLY A 48 12.04 15.71 3.04
C GLY A 48 13.09 14.79 2.41
N VAL A 49 12.68 13.56 2.05
CA VAL A 49 13.48 12.56 1.35
C VAL A 49 12.61 11.91 0.28
N PRO A 50 13.13 11.46 -0.87
CA PRO A 50 12.34 10.72 -1.84
C PRO A 50 11.77 9.48 -1.17
N ALA A 51 10.44 9.35 -1.19
CA ALA A 51 9.78 8.25 -0.50
C ALA A 51 9.95 6.93 -1.27
N MET A 52 11.12 6.30 -1.13
CA MET A 52 11.43 5.03 -1.78
C MET A 52 10.78 3.84 -1.06
N HIS A 53 10.68 3.92 0.27
CA HIS A 53 9.91 2.99 1.08
C HIS A 53 9.03 3.78 2.07
N ALA A 54 7.84 3.27 2.34
CA ALA A 54 6.91 3.88 3.27
C ALA A 54 6.10 2.83 4.04
N VAL A 55 5.79 3.14 5.30
CA VAL A 55 4.87 2.33 6.12
C VAL A 55 4.07 3.24 7.06
N LEU A 56 2.77 2.97 7.16
CA LEU A 56 1.90 3.60 8.15
C LEU A 56 2.16 2.97 9.52
N LEU A 57 2.58 3.77 10.50
CA LEU A 57 2.93 3.29 11.83
C LEU A 57 1.80 3.36 12.85
N ASN A 58 0.85 4.26 12.64
CA ASN A 58 -0.32 4.54 13.48
C ASN A 58 -1.29 5.42 12.69
N GLU A 59 -2.36 5.90 13.32
CA GLU A 59 -3.39 6.68 12.62
C GLU A 59 -2.92 7.94 11.89
N LYS A 60 -1.74 8.48 12.25
CA LYS A 60 -1.27 9.77 11.73
C LYS A 60 0.15 9.76 11.15
N SER A 61 0.97 8.77 11.47
CA SER A 61 2.41 8.81 11.21
C SER A 61 2.83 7.82 10.13
N ILE A 62 3.52 8.31 9.10
CA ILE A 62 4.16 7.49 8.06
C ILE A 62 5.67 7.55 8.24
N LEU A 63 6.29 6.38 8.36
CA LEU A 63 7.74 6.26 8.34
C LEU A 63 8.21 6.16 6.90
N ILE A 64 9.06 7.11 6.50
CA ILE A 64 9.61 7.19 5.15
C ILE A 64 11.09 6.84 5.21
N ILE A 65 11.52 5.97 4.29
CA ILE A 65 12.89 5.47 4.21
C ILE A 65 13.38 5.63 2.78
N ASP A 66 14.51 6.27 2.62
CA ASP A 66 15.21 6.46 1.36
C ASP A 66 16.56 5.71 1.37
N LYS A 67 17.38 5.84 0.32
CA LYS A 67 18.79 5.43 0.33
C LYS A 67 19.71 6.55 0.82
N ALA A 68 20.94 6.19 1.16
CA ALA A 68 21.96 7.19 1.49
C ALA A 68 22.37 8.00 0.23
N GLU A 69 21.78 9.18 0.07
CA GLU A 69 22.03 10.11 -1.04
C GLU A 69 21.84 11.59 -0.66
N GLU A 70 21.96 12.50 -1.63
CA GLU A 70 21.78 13.94 -1.42
C GLU A 70 20.31 14.32 -1.45
N ASN A 71 19.71 14.53 -0.28
CA ASN A 71 18.30 14.87 -0.10
C ASN A 71 18.12 16.30 0.41
N GLU A 72 16.90 16.84 0.24
CA GLU A 72 16.55 18.17 0.73
C GLU A 72 16.64 18.26 2.26
N ALA A 73 16.19 17.23 2.96
CA ALA A 73 16.25 17.20 4.41
C ALA A 73 17.68 16.91 4.88
N LYS A 74 18.16 17.73 5.82
CA LYS A 74 19.44 17.56 6.50
C LYS A 74 19.20 17.27 7.98
N LEU A 75 20.03 16.42 8.55
CA LEU A 75 20.16 16.29 9.99
C LEU A 75 20.82 17.55 10.56
N ASP A 76 20.72 17.77 11.87
CA ASP A 76 21.38 18.89 12.57
C ASP A 76 22.90 18.93 12.32
N SER A 77 23.51 17.78 12.04
CA SER A 77 24.92 17.66 11.66
C SER A 77 25.27 18.21 10.28
N GLY A 78 24.28 18.62 9.48
CA GLY A 78 24.41 19.03 8.08
C GLY A 78 24.51 17.87 7.07
N VAL A 79 24.60 16.62 7.55
CA VAL A 79 24.56 15.43 6.69
C VAL A 79 23.14 15.21 6.17
N SER A 80 23.04 14.76 4.92
CA SER A 80 21.77 14.40 4.30
C SER A 80 21.01 13.36 5.14
N ALA A 81 19.74 13.62 5.41
CA ALA A 81 18.83 12.64 5.98
C ALA A 81 18.33 11.71 4.88
N TYR A 82 18.10 10.45 5.22
CA TYR A 82 17.49 9.46 4.32
C TYR A 82 16.42 8.62 5.03
N SER A 83 15.87 9.17 6.11
CA SER A 83 14.62 8.73 6.70
C SER A 83 13.93 9.90 7.37
N THR A 84 12.61 9.94 7.28
CA THR A 84 11.77 10.93 7.93
C THR A 84 10.54 10.28 8.55
N LEU A 85 10.00 10.91 9.59
CA LEU A 85 8.67 10.59 10.10
C LEU A 85 7.73 11.71 9.65
N TYR A 86 6.74 11.37 8.83
CA TYR A 86 5.77 12.28 8.25
C TYR A 86 4.44 12.22 9.01
N ASP A 87 3.88 13.38 9.35
CA ASP A 87 2.57 13.50 10.00
C ASP A 87 1.52 13.85 8.95
N THR A 88 0.50 13.00 8.82
CA THR A 88 -0.56 13.11 7.79
C THR A 88 -1.63 14.15 8.12
N GLU A 89 -1.69 14.64 9.36
CA GLU A 89 -2.60 15.70 9.78
C GLU A 89 -1.98 17.07 9.50
N THR A 90 -0.70 17.27 9.86
CA THR A 90 -0.01 18.55 9.62
C THR A 90 0.67 18.64 8.25
N ASN A 91 0.94 17.50 7.61
CA ASN A 91 1.73 17.38 6.38
C ASN A 91 3.19 17.84 6.52
N GLU A 92 3.72 17.76 7.74
CA GLU A 92 5.11 18.05 8.08
C GLU A 92 5.91 16.78 8.31
N TYR A 93 7.24 16.89 8.28
CA TYR A 93 8.15 15.78 8.58
C TYR A 93 9.19 16.17 9.62
N ARG A 94 9.70 15.17 10.34
CA ARG A 94 10.94 15.26 11.10
C ARG A 94 11.98 14.29 10.56
N THR A 95 13.25 14.68 10.58
CA THR A 95 14.34 13.80 10.16
C THR A 95 14.65 12.72 11.18
N LEU A 96 15.02 11.54 10.68
CA LEU A 96 15.47 10.42 11.47
C LEU A 96 16.90 10.06 11.06
N LEU A 97 17.78 9.90 12.06
CA LEU A 97 19.12 9.37 11.82
C LEU A 97 19.02 7.89 11.49
N LEU A 98 19.69 7.51 10.40
CA LEU A 98 20.05 6.14 10.08
C LEU A 98 21.57 6.08 9.94
N GLU A 99 22.16 4.95 10.30
CA GLU A 99 23.60 4.68 10.29
C GLU A 99 23.99 3.73 9.18
N THR A 100 23.06 2.93 8.64
CA THR A 100 23.33 1.98 7.56
C THR A 100 22.50 2.27 6.31
N ASN A 101 23.04 1.99 5.13
CA ASN A 101 22.40 2.31 3.86
C ASN A 101 21.23 1.37 3.56
N THR A 102 20.02 1.93 3.59
CA THR A 102 18.71 1.28 3.43
C THR A 102 18.27 1.07 1.97
N PHE A 103 19.09 1.44 0.99
CA PHE A 103 18.71 1.25 -0.42
C PHE A 103 18.33 -0.21 -0.65
N CYS A 104 17.14 -0.47 -1.20
CA CYS A 104 16.69 -1.81 -1.57
C CYS A 104 16.44 -2.73 -0.37
N SER A 105 16.12 -2.14 0.79
CA SER A 105 15.70 -2.86 1.99
C SER A 105 14.25 -3.36 1.86
N ALA A 106 13.84 -4.15 2.85
CA ALA A 106 12.48 -4.63 3.01
C ALA A 106 12.03 -4.40 4.45
N GLY A 107 10.75 -4.60 4.75
CA GLY A 107 10.29 -4.50 6.12
C GLY A 107 8.92 -5.07 6.40
N GLY A 108 8.63 -5.21 7.69
CA GLY A 108 7.41 -5.77 8.23
C GLY A 108 7.30 -5.50 9.73
N PHE A 109 6.12 -5.70 10.30
CA PHE A 109 5.89 -5.55 11.73
C PHE A 109 6.10 -6.87 12.47
N LEU A 110 6.70 -6.81 13.66
CA LEU A 110 6.58 -7.87 14.64
C LEU A 110 5.19 -7.86 15.27
N GLY A 111 4.77 -8.97 15.86
CA GLY A 111 3.48 -9.08 16.58
C GLY A 111 3.30 -7.98 17.62
N ASN A 112 4.37 -7.59 18.32
CA ASN A 112 4.34 -6.51 19.32
C ASN A 112 4.25 -5.06 18.76
N GLY A 113 4.07 -4.89 17.44
CA GLY A 113 3.99 -3.58 16.78
C GLY A 113 5.32 -2.91 16.46
N THR A 114 6.46 -3.54 16.73
CA THR A 114 7.77 -3.00 16.31
C THR A 114 7.95 -3.19 14.82
N PHE A 115 8.20 -2.11 14.07
CA PHE A 115 8.56 -2.20 12.67
C PHE A 115 10.03 -2.61 12.50
N ILE A 116 10.29 -3.51 11.56
CA ILE A 116 11.63 -3.99 11.23
C ILE A 116 11.92 -3.64 9.78
N SER A 117 13.03 -2.93 9.54
CA SER A 117 13.66 -2.82 8.22
C SER A 117 14.89 -3.73 8.15
N THR A 118 15.05 -4.45 7.04
CA THR A 118 16.10 -5.46 6.85
C THR A 118 16.74 -5.39 5.48
N GLY A 119 18.02 -5.77 5.41
CA GLY A 119 18.82 -5.69 4.19
C GLY A 119 19.21 -4.25 3.84
N GLY A 120 19.75 -4.08 2.64
CA GLY A 120 20.22 -2.78 2.17
C GLY A 120 21.45 -2.88 1.29
N ALA A 121 22.25 -1.81 1.30
CA ALA A 121 23.29 -1.55 0.31
C ALA A 121 24.73 -1.64 0.80
N GLU A 122 25.67 -1.33 -0.08
CA GLU A 122 27.03 -0.97 0.27
C GLU A 122 27.11 0.34 1.06
N SER A 123 28.23 0.55 1.75
CA SER A 123 28.49 1.78 2.49
C SER A 123 28.64 2.98 1.55
N ARG A 124 28.22 4.15 2.03
CA ARG A 124 28.38 5.44 1.34
C ARG A 124 28.98 6.45 2.32
N SER A 125 30.30 6.57 2.27
CA SER A 125 31.08 7.42 3.19
C SER A 125 30.65 8.90 3.17
N LYS A 126 30.27 9.42 1.99
CA LYS A 126 29.78 10.81 1.83
C LYS A 126 28.60 11.12 2.76
N TRP A 127 27.74 10.14 3.04
CA TRP A 127 26.54 10.27 3.86
C TRP A 127 26.66 9.60 5.21
N LYS A 128 27.89 9.19 5.59
CA LYS A 128 28.19 8.43 6.81
C LYS A 128 27.36 7.14 6.96
N ALA A 129 26.94 6.55 5.84
CA ALA A 129 26.14 5.34 5.84
C ALA A 129 27.04 4.10 5.76
N GLY A 130 26.95 3.24 6.77
CA GLY A 130 27.54 1.90 6.80
C GLY A 130 26.85 0.94 5.83
N ARG A 131 27.43 -0.26 5.70
CA ARG A 131 26.87 -1.33 4.86
C ARG A 131 25.55 -1.85 5.47
N GLY A 132 24.50 -1.94 4.64
CA GLY A 132 23.15 -2.33 5.02
C GLY A 132 22.76 -3.79 4.76
N HIS A 133 23.50 -4.53 3.91
CA HIS A 133 23.08 -5.85 3.39
C HIS A 133 22.66 -6.91 4.43
N GLN A 134 23.17 -6.84 5.67
CA GLN A 134 22.83 -7.75 6.78
C GLN A 134 22.22 -7.01 7.98
N SER A 135 21.85 -5.75 7.78
CA SER A 135 21.37 -4.90 8.86
C SER A 135 19.93 -5.24 9.21
N ILE A 136 19.65 -5.22 10.50
CA ILE A 136 18.31 -5.23 11.07
C ILE A 136 18.11 -3.90 11.78
N ARG A 137 17.00 -3.21 11.50
CA ARG A 137 16.70 -1.88 12.05
C ARG A 137 15.32 -1.92 12.66
N HIS A 138 15.23 -1.61 13.94
CA HIS A 138 13.98 -1.58 14.68
C HIS A 138 13.48 -0.14 14.76
N PHE A 139 12.19 0.03 14.54
CA PHE A 139 11.48 1.27 14.83
C PHE A 139 10.25 0.95 15.66
N LYS A 140 10.24 1.38 16.92
CA LYS A 140 9.06 1.25 17.79
C LYS A 140 8.21 2.50 17.65
N PRO A 141 6.97 2.42 17.14
CA PRO A 141 6.09 3.59 17.02
C PRO A 141 5.85 4.28 18.36
N CYS A 142 5.68 5.60 18.31
CA CYS A 142 5.41 6.45 19.47
C CYS A 142 4.36 7.51 19.12
N SER A 143 3.69 8.09 20.13
CA SER A 143 2.70 9.15 19.94
C SER A 143 3.26 10.57 20.13
N ASP A 144 4.41 10.70 20.79
CA ASP A 144 5.01 11.94 21.29
C ASP A 144 6.33 12.31 20.56
N SER A 145 6.58 11.72 19.39
CA SER A 145 7.81 11.91 18.59
C SER A 145 9.13 11.46 19.24
N SER A 146 9.09 10.70 20.35
CA SER A 146 10.28 10.15 21.03
C SER A 146 10.91 8.91 20.37
N CYS A 147 10.36 8.43 19.26
CA CYS A 147 10.76 7.20 18.59
C CYS A 147 11.91 7.44 17.61
N PHE A 148 12.90 6.54 17.65
CA PHE A 148 14.08 6.59 16.78
C PHE A 148 14.44 5.18 16.31
N TRP A 149 15.30 5.11 15.30
CA TRP A 149 15.86 3.86 14.84
C TRP A 149 16.81 3.26 15.89
N GLN A 150 16.72 1.96 16.07
CA GLN A 150 17.73 1.14 16.72
C GLN A 150 18.28 0.15 15.70
N GLU A 151 19.56 0.25 15.37
CA GLU A 151 20.17 -0.53 14.29
C GLU A 151 21.13 -1.60 14.79
N PHE A 152 21.15 -2.71 14.08
CA PHE A 152 22.08 -3.81 14.26
C PHE A 152 22.75 -4.09 12.90
N PRO A 153 23.87 -3.41 12.59
CA PRO A 153 24.42 -3.34 11.23
C PRO A 153 24.88 -4.69 10.64
N THR A 154 25.43 -5.58 11.47
CA THR A 154 26.05 -6.84 11.03
C THR A 154 25.79 -7.96 12.02
N GLY A 155 25.83 -9.22 11.55
CA GLY A 155 25.76 -10.41 12.40
C GLY A 155 24.38 -10.73 12.97
N LYS A 156 23.33 -10.08 12.45
CA LYS A 156 21.92 -10.38 12.78
C LYS A 156 21.18 -11.11 11.67
N MET A 157 21.59 -10.89 10.42
CA MET A 157 21.22 -11.73 9.29
C MET A 157 22.38 -12.61 8.88
N TYR A 158 22.06 -13.81 8.43
CA TYR A 158 23.02 -14.75 7.86
C TYR A 158 23.41 -14.35 6.45
N SER A 159 22.44 -14.02 5.60
CA SER A 159 22.70 -13.73 4.19
C SER A 159 22.78 -12.23 3.93
N ASN A 160 23.64 -11.82 2.99
CA ASN A 160 23.53 -10.50 2.38
C ASN A 160 22.24 -10.43 1.55
N ARG A 161 21.43 -9.39 1.76
CA ARG A 161 20.19 -9.20 1.03
C ARG A 161 20.01 -7.76 0.55
N TRP A 162 19.81 -7.67 -0.76
CA TRP A 162 19.39 -6.51 -1.54
C TRP A 162 18.14 -6.92 -2.33
N TYR A 163 17.05 -6.14 -2.25
CA TYR A 163 15.71 -6.53 -2.71
C TYR A 163 15.13 -7.86 -2.15
N PRO A 164 15.26 -8.14 -0.83
CA PRO A 164 14.53 -9.27 -0.24
C PRO A 164 13.04 -8.95 -0.10
N THR A 165 12.19 -9.96 0.10
CA THR A 165 10.81 -9.76 0.55
C THR A 165 10.66 -10.18 2.00
N VAL A 166 9.86 -9.43 2.74
CA VAL A 166 9.48 -9.74 4.12
C VAL A 166 8.00 -10.05 4.15
N GLU A 167 7.62 -11.09 4.89
CA GLU A 167 6.22 -11.37 5.21
C GLU A 167 6.10 -11.70 6.69
N GLN A 168 5.05 -11.21 7.34
CA GLN A 168 4.77 -11.55 8.73
C GLN A 168 4.08 -12.92 8.84
N LEU A 169 4.53 -13.71 9.79
CA LEU A 169 4.05 -15.06 10.07
C LEU A 169 2.96 -15.07 11.17
N PRO A 170 2.20 -16.17 11.33
CA PRO A 170 1.11 -16.27 12.31
C PRO A 170 1.53 -16.11 13.78
N ASP A 171 2.81 -16.25 14.08
CA ASP A 171 3.37 -16.01 15.41
C ASP A 171 3.90 -14.60 15.61
N GLY A 172 3.80 -13.75 14.60
CA GLY A 172 4.20 -12.36 14.66
C GLY A 172 5.66 -12.11 14.31
N ASP A 173 6.44 -13.14 14.00
CA ASP A 173 7.80 -12.96 13.48
C ASP A 173 7.78 -12.73 11.96
N LEU A 174 8.95 -12.49 11.40
CA LEU A 174 9.14 -12.21 9.99
C LEU A 174 9.91 -13.34 9.31
N ILE A 175 9.48 -13.69 8.10
CA ILE A 175 10.30 -14.44 7.13
C ILE A 175 10.91 -13.46 6.13
N ILE A 176 12.20 -13.62 5.83
CA ILE A 176 12.97 -12.77 4.92
C ILE A 176 13.44 -13.63 3.74
N ILE A 177 12.86 -13.42 2.56
CA ILE A 177 12.98 -14.30 1.39
C ILE A 177 13.78 -13.62 0.27
N GLY A 178 14.74 -14.35 -0.28
CA GLY A 178 15.39 -14.00 -1.53
C GLY A 178 16.28 -12.76 -1.48
N GLY A 179 16.37 -12.07 -2.62
CA GLY A 179 17.22 -10.92 -2.83
C GLY A 179 18.53 -11.27 -3.55
N SER A 180 19.48 -10.34 -3.46
CA SER A 180 20.83 -10.46 -3.99
C SER A 180 21.87 -10.20 -2.90
N ASN A 181 23.04 -10.83 -3.04
CA ASN A 181 24.17 -10.63 -2.14
C ASN A 181 24.95 -9.31 -2.39
N ALA A 182 24.59 -8.57 -3.44
CA ALA A 182 25.18 -7.28 -3.82
C ALA A 182 24.21 -6.47 -4.71
N GLY A 183 24.43 -5.16 -4.82
CA GLY A 183 23.70 -4.32 -5.77
C GLY A 183 23.70 -4.87 -7.20
N THR A 184 22.50 -4.97 -7.80
CA THR A 184 22.34 -5.50 -9.15
C THR A 184 21.07 -5.00 -9.84
N LYS A 185 21.10 -4.95 -11.17
CA LYS A 185 19.94 -4.63 -12.00
C LYS A 185 18.92 -5.78 -12.05
N TYR A 186 19.42 -7.00 -12.15
CA TYR A 186 18.69 -8.26 -12.08
C TYR A 186 19.61 -9.33 -11.52
N ASN A 187 19.06 -10.45 -11.05
CA ASN A 187 19.86 -11.49 -10.42
C ASN A 187 20.67 -12.31 -11.45
N THR A 188 21.77 -12.88 -10.98
CA THR A 188 22.58 -13.88 -11.71
C THR A 188 22.89 -15.02 -10.76
N VAL A 189 23.37 -16.16 -11.26
CA VAL A 189 23.77 -17.29 -10.40
C VAL A 189 24.76 -16.86 -9.31
N ALA A 190 25.71 -15.97 -9.62
CA ALA A 190 26.70 -15.51 -8.65
C ALA A 190 26.16 -14.50 -7.61
N LYS A 191 25.09 -13.79 -7.94
CA LYS A 191 24.54 -12.70 -7.11
C LYS A 191 23.25 -13.08 -6.38
N ASN A 192 22.59 -14.16 -6.79
CA ASN A 192 21.32 -14.60 -6.22
C ASN A 192 21.51 -15.00 -4.75
N THR A 193 20.53 -14.67 -3.91
CA THR A 193 20.41 -15.22 -2.55
C THR A 193 19.19 -16.17 -2.56
N PRO A 194 19.33 -17.44 -3.02
CA PRO A 194 18.21 -18.38 -3.18
C PRO A 194 17.82 -19.04 -1.85
N SER A 195 17.64 -18.25 -0.81
CA SER A 195 17.33 -18.73 0.53
C SER A 195 16.36 -17.81 1.25
N TYR A 196 15.82 -18.28 2.37
CA TYR A 196 15.15 -17.45 3.36
C TYR A 196 15.73 -17.66 4.75
N GLU A 197 15.45 -16.71 5.63
CA GLU A 197 15.77 -16.76 7.06
C GLU A 197 14.68 -16.02 7.85
N PHE A 198 14.78 -16.00 9.17
CA PHE A 198 13.74 -15.43 10.04
C PHE A 198 14.26 -14.29 10.90
N TRP A 199 13.35 -13.40 11.29
CA TRP A 199 13.58 -12.43 12.34
C TRP A 199 12.43 -12.45 13.37
N PRO A 200 12.71 -12.75 14.65
CA PRO A 200 14.00 -13.17 15.20
C PRO A 200 14.53 -14.49 14.59
N PRO A 201 15.84 -14.77 14.67
CA PRO A 201 16.42 -15.99 14.11
C PRO A 201 15.81 -17.26 14.72
N ARG A 202 15.45 -18.23 13.88
CA ARG A 202 14.89 -19.54 14.27
C ARG A 202 15.77 -20.73 13.94
N THR A 203 16.70 -20.52 13.02
CA THR A 203 17.60 -21.54 12.48
C THR A 203 19.03 -21.05 12.59
N ASP A 204 19.98 -21.99 12.63
CA ASP A 204 21.41 -21.67 12.71
C ASP A 204 21.99 -21.28 11.34
N GLU A 205 21.24 -21.46 10.25
CA GLU A 205 21.63 -21.13 8.88
C GLU A 205 20.41 -20.75 8.02
N PRO A 206 20.60 -20.05 6.88
CA PRO A 206 19.54 -19.81 5.90
C PRO A 206 19.04 -21.10 5.26
N ILE A 207 17.75 -21.19 5.00
CA ILE A 207 17.12 -22.34 4.33
C ILE A 207 17.04 -22.08 2.83
N GLN A 208 17.49 -23.03 2.02
CA GLN A 208 17.43 -22.93 0.56
C GLN A 208 15.99 -22.93 0.03
N LEU A 209 15.73 -22.12 -1.01
CA LEU A 209 14.46 -22.04 -1.71
C LEU A 209 14.65 -22.17 -3.23
N ASP A 210 14.47 -23.38 -3.75
CA ASP A 210 14.78 -23.75 -5.14
C ASP A 210 13.98 -22.96 -6.19
N LEU A 211 12.78 -22.46 -5.84
CA LEU A 211 12.02 -21.57 -6.72
C LEU A 211 12.89 -20.41 -7.23
N LEU A 212 13.75 -19.85 -6.38
CA LEU A 212 14.60 -18.71 -6.71
C LEU A 212 15.78 -19.10 -7.60
N LEU A 213 16.15 -20.39 -7.70
CA LEU A 213 17.09 -20.87 -8.71
C LEU A 213 16.41 -20.98 -10.08
N HIS A 214 15.15 -21.43 -10.10
CA HIS A 214 14.38 -21.70 -11.32
C HIS A 214 13.66 -20.47 -11.92
N THR A 215 13.81 -19.30 -11.31
CA THR A 215 13.16 -18.04 -11.72
C THR A 215 14.16 -16.93 -12.04
N LEU A 216 15.45 -17.25 -12.11
CA LEU A 216 16.47 -16.34 -12.63
C LEU A 216 16.14 -15.88 -14.07
N PRO A 217 16.50 -14.64 -14.44
CA PRO A 217 17.16 -13.62 -13.61
C PRO A 217 16.18 -12.68 -12.86
N TYR A 218 14.87 -12.87 -13.00
CA TYR A 218 13.83 -11.92 -12.56
C TYR A 218 13.06 -12.43 -11.33
N ASN A 219 13.73 -12.45 -10.18
CA ASN A 219 13.24 -13.06 -8.95
C ASN A 219 13.54 -12.21 -7.69
N LEU A 220 13.91 -10.94 -7.88
CA LEU A 220 14.09 -9.98 -6.80
C LEU A 220 12.71 -9.47 -6.35
N TYR A 221 12.55 -9.16 -5.07
CA TYR A 221 11.23 -8.90 -4.45
C TYR A 221 10.15 -9.92 -4.89
N PRO A 222 10.32 -11.23 -4.61
CA PRO A 222 9.27 -12.20 -4.91
C PRO A 222 7.96 -11.83 -4.19
N PHE A 223 6.81 -12.11 -4.81
CA PHE A 223 5.52 -11.79 -4.18
C PHE A 223 5.18 -12.89 -3.19
N VAL A 224 5.03 -12.54 -1.92
CA VAL A 224 4.84 -13.48 -0.82
C VAL A 224 3.58 -13.10 -0.06
N PHE A 225 2.69 -14.07 0.14
CA PHE A 225 1.49 -13.89 0.96
C PHE A 225 1.28 -15.10 1.86
N LEU A 226 1.11 -14.86 3.16
CA LEU A 226 0.68 -15.88 4.11
C LEU A 226 -0.78 -16.28 3.87
N LEU A 227 -1.04 -17.58 3.73
CA LEU A 227 -2.36 -18.16 3.46
C LEU A 227 -3.09 -18.55 4.76
N PRO A 228 -4.43 -18.63 4.76
CA PRO A 228 -5.22 -19.03 5.93
C PRO A 228 -4.90 -20.43 6.50
N ASP A 229 -4.35 -21.33 5.68
CA ASP A 229 -3.90 -22.66 6.11
C ASP A 229 -2.51 -22.64 6.78
N GLY A 230 -1.84 -21.48 6.84
CA GLY A 230 -0.52 -21.30 7.42
C GLY A 230 0.63 -21.51 6.43
N ASN A 231 0.36 -21.84 5.16
CA ASN A 231 1.38 -21.92 4.12
C ASN A 231 1.65 -20.54 3.48
N LEU A 232 2.69 -20.45 2.65
CA LEU A 232 3.00 -19.24 1.87
C LEU A 232 2.68 -19.46 0.40
N PHE A 233 1.96 -18.54 -0.22
CA PHE A 233 2.05 -18.35 -1.66
C PHE A 233 3.33 -17.58 -1.96
N ILE A 234 4.18 -18.10 -2.85
CA ILE A 234 5.40 -17.43 -3.31
C ILE A 234 5.38 -17.39 -4.83
N PHE A 235 5.47 -16.19 -5.41
CA PHE A 235 5.56 -15.97 -6.84
C PHE A 235 6.86 -15.24 -7.20
N ALA A 236 7.56 -15.73 -8.23
CA ALA A 236 8.73 -15.08 -8.79
C ALA A 236 8.78 -15.24 -10.31
N SER A 237 9.12 -14.17 -11.01
CA SER A 237 9.10 -14.08 -12.48
C SER A 237 7.71 -14.36 -13.05
N THR A 238 7.37 -15.61 -13.29
CA THR A 238 6.07 -16.09 -13.80
C THR A 238 5.62 -17.39 -13.13
N LYS A 239 6.39 -17.89 -12.15
CA LYS A 239 6.14 -19.17 -11.49
C LYS A 239 5.69 -18.91 -10.06
N SER A 240 4.84 -19.77 -9.54
CA SER A 240 4.42 -19.74 -8.15
C SER A 240 4.30 -21.11 -7.53
N ILE A 241 4.43 -21.14 -6.22
CA ILE A 241 4.27 -22.33 -5.38
C ILE A 241 3.43 -21.98 -4.15
N ILE A 242 2.83 -23.00 -3.55
CA ILE A 242 2.43 -23.01 -2.14
C ILE A 242 3.53 -23.73 -1.37
N TYR A 243 4.07 -23.09 -0.35
CA TYR A 243 5.26 -23.52 0.36
C TYR A 243 4.99 -23.62 1.86
N ASP A 244 5.30 -24.78 2.42
CA ASP A 244 5.31 -25.01 3.87
C ASP A 244 6.70 -24.63 4.39
N TYR A 245 6.77 -23.43 4.98
CA TYR A 245 8.03 -22.90 5.49
C TYR A 245 8.49 -23.56 6.79
N ASN A 246 7.62 -24.26 7.51
CA ASN A 246 7.97 -25.00 8.73
C ASN A 246 8.64 -26.32 8.40
N ASN A 247 8.12 -27.04 7.40
CA ASN A 247 8.68 -28.32 6.95
C ASN A 247 9.66 -28.18 5.78
N HIS A 248 9.82 -26.96 5.23
CA HIS A 248 10.73 -26.63 4.13
C HIS A 248 10.41 -27.41 2.85
N THR A 249 9.12 -27.52 2.52
CA THR A 249 8.65 -28.31 1.37
C THR A 249 7.67 -27.55 0.49
N VAL A 250 7.71 -27.85 -0.81
CA VAL A 250 6.71 -27.38 -1.76
C VAL A 250 5.45 -28.23 -1.59
N VAL A 251 4.37 -27.61 -1.11
CA VAL A 251 3.06 -28.24 -0.98
C VAL A 251 2.41 -28.41 -2.35
N LYS A 252 2.53 -27.38 -3.20
CA LYS A 252 1.91 -27.35 -4.53
C LYS A 252 2.70 -26.46 -5.46
N GLU A 253 2.98 -26.95 -6.67
CA GLU A 253 3.36 -26.10 -7.79
C GLU A 253 2.09 -25.58 -8.49
N LEU A 254 2.05 -24.28 -8.76
CA LEU A 254 0.94 -23.64 -9.47
C LEU A 254 1.29 -23.45 -10.95
N PRO A 255 0.29 -23.38 -11.84
CA PRO A 255 0.58 -23.15 -13.26
C PRO A 255 1.35 -21.85 -13.46
N ARG A 256 2.24 -21.86 -14.46
CA ARG A 256 2.95 -20.65 -14.88
C ARG A 256 1.93 -19.59 -15.31
N MET A 257 2.08 -18.36 -14.82
CA MET A 257 1.28 -17.23 -15.30
C MET A 257 1.63 -16.94 -16.76
N PRO A 258 0.64 -16.85 -17.66
CA PRO A 258 0.86 -16.39 -19.03
C PRO A 258 1.42 -14.96 -19.10
N GLY A 259 2.15 -14.67 -20.18
CA GLY A 259 2.70 -13.34 -20.43
C GLY A 259 4.13 -13.14 -19.93
N VAL A 260 4.42 -11.90 -19.54
CA VAL A 260 5.77 -11.44 -19.17
C VAL A 260 6.12 -11.73 -17.70
N PRO A 261 7.42 -11.66 -17.33
CA PRO A 261 7.82 -11.64 -15.92
C PRO A 261 7.21 -10.47 -15.16
N ARG A 262 6.83 -10.69 -13.89
CA ARG A 262 6.19 -9.68 -13.03
C ARG A 262 7.06 -9.23 -11.87
N SER A 263 8.18 -9.89 -11.58
CA SER A 263 9.06 -9.51 -10.47
C SER A 263 10.10 -8.46 -10.88
N TYR A 264 10.71 -7.80 -9.91
CA TYR A 264 11.74 -6.78 -10.16
C TYR A 264 12.88 -7.32 -11.06
N PRO A 265 13.40 -6.52 -12.02
CA PRO A 265 13.07 -5.11 -12.31
C PRO A 265 11.90 -4.92 -13.30
N LEU A 266 11.26 -5.99 -13.74
CA LEU A 266 10.16 -5.94 -14.72
C LEU A 266 8.81 -5.78 -14.03
N THR A 267 8.81 -5.09 -12.89
CA THR A 267 7.85 -5.30 -11.82
C THR A 267 6.43 -4.93 -12.25
N GLY A 268 5.51 -5.88 -12.07
CA GLY A 268 4.09 -5.62 -11.92
C GLY A 268 3.76 -5.32 -10.47
N GLY A 269 2.47 -5.29 -10.15
CA GLY A 269 1.97 -5.25 -8.77
C GLY A 269 1.14 -6.49 -8.46
N ALA A 270 1.10 -6.87 -7.19
CA ALA A 270 0.39 -8.05 -6.72
C ALA A 270 -0.40 -7.74 -5.45
N VAL A 271 -1.62 -8.28 -5.38
CA VAL A 271 -2.54 -8.10 -4.26
C VAL A 271 -3.23 -9.42 -3.95
N MET A 272 -3.17 -9.86 -2.70
CA MET A 272 -4.13 -10.84 -2.17
C MET A 272 -5.47 -10.13 -2.00
N LEU A 273 -6.50 -10.58 -2.72
CA LEU A 273 -7.82 -9.94 -2.66
C LEU A 273 -8.45 -10.08 -1.26
N PRO A 274 -9.40 -9.21 -0.88
CA PRO A 274 -10.01 -9.22 0.45
C PRO A 274 -10.52 -10.60 0.86
N LEU A 275 -10.16 -11.03 2.08
CA LEU A 275 -10.63 -12.30 2.62
C LEU A 275 -12.02 -12.13 3.24
N ARG A 276 -12.88 -13.13 3.06
CA ARG A 276 -14.27 -13.09 3.46
C ARG A 276 -14.65 -14.31 4.30
N PRO A 277 -15.32 -14.14 5.46
CA PRO A 277 -15.79 -15.28 6.24
C PRO A 277 -16.86 -16.09 5.49
N GLU A 278 -17.64 -15.46 4.62
CA GLU A 278 -18.74 -16.11 3.88
C GLU A 278 -18.26 -17.19 2.91
N ASN A 279 -17.02 -17.07 2.41
CA ASN A 279 -16.40 -18.06 1.53
C ASN A 279 -15.30 -18.88 2.22
N ASN A 280 -15.32 -18.93 3.56
CA ASN A 280 -14.30 -19.58 4.38
C ASN A 280 -12.88 -19.05 4.11
N TYR A 281 -12.76 -17.73 3.95
CA TYR A 281 -11.51 -17.02 3.70
C TYR A 281 -10.76 -17.55 2.46
N ASN A 282 -11.50 -17.92 1.42
CA ASN A 282 -10.92 -18.37 0.16
C ASN A 282 -9.98 -17.30 -0.42
N VAL A 283 -8.79 -17.72 -0.84
CA VAL A 283 -7.75 -16.82 -1.31
C VAL A 283 -7.80 -16.67 -2.82
N GLU A 284 -7.91 -15.43 -3.28
CA GLU A 284 -7.66 -15.05 -4.65
C GLU A 284 -6.47 -14.07 -4.73
N ILE A 285 -5.59 -14.27 -5.69
CA ILE A 285 -4.42 -13.40 -5.90
C ILE A 285 -4.52 -12.76 -7.28
N LEU A 286 -4.36 -11.44 -7.32
CA LEU A 286 -4.34 -10.62 -8.53
C LEU A 286 -2.93 -10.10 -8.79
N ILE A 287 -2.40 -10.31 -9.99
CA ILE A 287 -1.10 -9.81 -10.43
C ILE A 287 -1.26 -9.07 -11.75
N CYS A 288 -0.80 -7.83 -11.83
CA CYS A 288 -1.06 -6.94 -12.96
C CYS A 288 0.21 -6.22 -13.45
N GLY A 289 0.31 -6.02 -14.76
CA GLY A 289 1.36 -5.18 -15.35
C GLY A 289 2.76 -5.78 -15.26
N GLY A 290 3.77 -5.01 -15.59
CA GLY A 290 5.15 -5.51 -15.72
C GLY A 290 5.70 -5.23 -17.11
N SER A 291 6.81 -5.88 -17.49
CA SER A 291 7.48 -5.59 -18.76
C SER A 291 8.18 -6.83 -19.32
N ALA A 292 8.30 -6.92 -20.65
CA ALA A 292 8.89 -8.10 -21.30
C ALA A 292 10.42 -8.17 -21.13
N SER A 293 11.11 -7.02 -21.04
CA SER A 293 12.57 -6.98 -20.98
C SER A 293 13.10 -5.71 -20.33
N PRO A 294 14.32 -5.72 -19.75
CA PRO A 294 14.84 -4.57 -19.04
C PRO A 294 15.53 -3.58 -19.99
N LYS A 295 14.78 -3.13 -21.00
CA LYS A 295 15.13 -2.09 -21.96
C LYS A 295 14.18 -0.90 -21.79
N ALA A 296 14.71 0.31 -21.90
CA ALA A 296 13.94 1.55 -21.81
C ALA A 296 12.77 1.63 -22.81
N THR A 297 12.87 0.92 -23.94
CA THR A 297 11.86 0.90 -24.99
C THR A 297 10.80 -0.20 -24.84
N SER A 298 10.91 -1.08 -23.84
CA SER A 298 9.97 -2.20 -23.68
C SER A 298 8.62 -1.68 -23.25
N GLU A 299 7.55 -2.01 -23.97
CA GLU A 299 6.22 -1.64 -23.53
C GLU A 299 5.86 -2.37 -22.23
N ALA A 300 5.12 -1.66 -21.37
CA ALA A 300 4.47 -2.27 -20.23
C ALA A 300 3.42 -3.29 -20.71
N ASP A 301 3.26 -4.36 -19.95
CA ASP A 301 2.25 -5.38 -20.21
C ASP A 301 0.88 -4.90 -19.73
N ASP A 302 -0.15 -5.17 -20.53
CA ASP A 302 -1.53 -4.73 -20.32
C ASP A 302 -2.41 -5.87 -19.78
N THR A 303 -1.83 -6.90 -19.17
CA THR A 303 -2.57 -8.04 -18.63
C THR A 303 -2.52 -8.11 -17.11
N CYS A 304 -3.61 -8.61 -16.55
CA CYS A 304 -3.76 -9.01 -15.16
C CYS A 304 -4.12 -10.49 -15.11
N GLY A 305 -3.52 -11.25 -14.21
CA GLY A 305 -3.95 -12.62 -13.91
C GLY A 305 -4.52 -12.71 -12.51
N LYS A 306 -5.72 -13.28 -12.39
CA LYS A 306 -6.32 -13.68 -11.13
C LYS A 306 -6.24 -15.20 -10.96
N ILE A 307 -5.80 -15.68 -9.81
CA ILE A 307 -5.81 -17.12 -9.49
C ILE A 307 -6.58 -17.34 -8.19
N ASN A 308 -7.52 -18.27 -8.21
CA ASN A 308 -8.28 -18.72 -7.04
C ASN A 308 -7.64 -19.99 -6.48
N LEU A 309 -7.12 -19.92 -5.25
CA LEU A 309 -6.36 -21.00 -4.63
C LEU A 309 -7.23 -22.08 -3.99
N GLY A 310 -8.52 -21.80 -3.71
CA GLY A 310 -9.46 -22.79 -3.17
C GLY A 310 -9.96 -23.80 -4.20
N HIS A 311 -9.66 -23.61 -5.49
CA HIS A 311 -9.93 -24.62 -6.50
C HIS A 311 -8.97 -25.81 -6.38
N ASP A 312 -9.47 -27.04 -6.61
CA ASP A 312 -8.63 -28.25 -6.65
C ASP A 312 -7.47 -28.10 -7.65
N LYS A 313 -7.76 -27.49 -8.80
CA LYS A 313 -6.81 -27.17 -9.88
C LYS A 313 -6.85 -25.66 -10.20
N PRO A 314 -6.12 -24.83 -9.44
CA PRO A 314 -6.05 -23.40 -9.68
C PRO A 314 -5.50 -23.10 -11.07
N THR A 315 -6.12 -22.12 -11.75
CA THR A 315 -5.68 -21.63 -13.07
C THR A 315 -5.74 -20.11 -13.09
N TRP A 316 -4.91 -19.50 -13.94
CA TRP A 316 -4.89 -18.04 -14.12
C TRP A 316 -6.03 -17.62 -15.05
N GLU A 317 -6.97 -16.83 -14.51
CA GLU A 317 -7.96 -16.08 -15.26
C GLU A 317 -7.33 -14.75 -15.69
N MET A 318 -7.04 -14.61 -16.98
CA MET A 318 -6.40 -13.42 -17.52
C MET A 318 -7.45 -12.36 -17.91
N ASP A 319 -7.19 -11.11 -17.52
CA ASP A 319 -7.99 -9.92 -17.81
C ASP A 319 -7.07 -8.81 -18.36
N THR A 320 -7.64 -7.75 -18.92
CA THR A 320 -6.88 -6.59 -19.40
C THR A 320 -6.66 -5.60 -18.26
N PHE A 321 -5.40 -5.32 -17.95
CA PHE A 321 -5.01 -4.19 -17.11
C PHE A 321 -5.17 -2.89 -17.91
N ILE A 322 -6.34 -2.29 -17.78
CA ILE A 322 -6.67 -1.05 -18.47
C ILE A 322 -5.61 0.00 -18.09
N HIS A 323 -5.06 0.75 -19.04
CA HIS A 323 -3.84 1.57 -18.87
C HIS A 323 -2.63 0.76 -18.38
N LYS A 324 -1.96 0.11 -19.34
CA LYS A 324 -0.74 -0.70 -19.13
C LYS A 324 0.30 0.02 -18.27
N ARG A 325 0.88 -0.70 -17.30
CA ARG A 325 1.88 -0.16 -16.36
C ARG A 325 2.96 -1.18 -16.04
N VAL A 326 4.20 -0.70 -16.02
CA VAL A 326 5.26 -1.26 -15.20
C VAL A 326 5.43 -0.35 -13.98
N MET A 327 5.82 -0.93 -12.85
CA MET A 327 5.89 -0.27 -11.55
C MET A 327 4.57 0.31 -10.97
N PRO A 328 3.41 -0.37 -11.10
CA PRO A 328 2.19 0.11 -10.45
C PRO A 328 2.19 -0.18 -8.94
N ASP A 329 1.47 0.61 -8.15
CA ASP A 329 1.16 0.29 -6.75
C ASP A 329 -0.33 -0.09 -6.64
N GLY A 330 -0.62 -1.22 -6.01
CA GLY A 330 -1.98 -1.75 -5.84
C GLY A 330 -2.38 -1.73 -4.36
N VAL A 331 -3.18 -0.75 -3.96
CA VAL A 331 -3.57 -0.53 -2.54
C VAL A 331 -5.05 -0.83 -2.32
N PHE A 332 -5.43 -1.15 -1.08
CA PHE A 332 -6.85 -1.32 -0.76
C PHE A 332 -7.57 0.03 -0.66
N GLY A 333 -8.73 0.15 -1.29
CA GLY A 333 -9.74 1.13 -0.88
C GLY A 333 -10.35 0.71 0.45
N SER A 334 -10.87 1.66 1.22
CA SER A 334 -11.53 1.33 2.50
C SER A 334 -12.77 0.46 2.33
N ASP A 335 -13.39 0.45 1.14
CA ASP A 335 -14.53 -0.38 0.76
C ASP A 335 -14.15 -1.80 0.28
N GLY A 336 -12.86 -2.16 0.33
CA GLY A 336 -12.35 -3.45 -0.15
C GLY A 336 -12.11 -3.50 -1.66
N SER A 337 -12.30 -2.39 -2.40
CA SER A 337 -11.82 -2.29 -3.77
C SER A 337 -10.28 -2.21 -3.82
N ILE A 338 -9.67 -2.43 -5.00
CA ILE A 338 -8.22 -2.26 -5.19
C ILE A 338 -7.98 -1.02 -6.04
N ILE A 339 -7.23 -0.06 -5.52
CA ILE A 339 -6.88 1.17 -6.23
C ILE A 339 -5.47 1.02 -6.79
N TRP A 340 -5.34 1.19 -8.10
CA TRP A 340 -4.07 1.14 -8.82
C TRP A 340 -3.61 2.54 -9.17
N VAL A 341 -2.40 2.87 -8.73
CA VAL A 341 -1.76 4.17 -8.96
C VAL A 341 -0.31 3.96 -9.43
N ASN A 342 0.36 5.06 -9.75
CA ASN A 342 1.76 5.07 -10.15
C ASN A 342 2.05 4.26 -11.43
N GLY A 343 3.33 4.18 -11.79
CA GLY A 343 3.86 3.43 -12.90
C GLY A 343 3.98 4.21 -14.21
N CYS A 344 4.50 3.52 -15.22
CA CYS A 344 4.72 4.07 -16.55
C CYS A 344 4.42 3.03 -17.64
N GLN A 345 4.22 3.48 -18.87
CA GLN A 345 3.78 2.64 -19.98
C GLN A 345 4.94 1.98 -20.74
N ARG A 346 6.18 2.39 -20.45
CA ARG A 346 7.37 1.87 -21.14
C ARG A 346 8.60 1.86 -20.23
N GLY A 347 9.38 0.78 -20.31
CA GLY A 347 10.66 0.61 -19.64
C GLY A 347 10.70 -0.47 -18.58
N TYR A 348 11.50 -0.23 -17.53
CA TYR A 348 11.68 -1.10 -16.37
C TYR A 348 12.09 -0.30 -15.13
N ALA A 349 12.05 -0.95 -13.96
CA ALA A 349 12.44 -0.37 -12.69
C ALA A 349 13.97 -0.15 -12.61
N GLY A 350 14.39 1.11 -12.60
CA GLY A 350 15.79 1.49 -12.57
C GLY A 350 16.04 2.96 -12.89
N TYR A 351 17.31 3.34 -12.87
CA TYR A 351 17.78 4.70 -13.18
C TYR A 351 18.24 4.85 -14.64
N LYS A 352 18.64 6.08 -15.00
CA LYS A 352 19.30 6.42 -16.27
C LYS A 352 18.39 6.22 -17.47
N ASP A 353 17.25 6.93 -17.48
CA ASP A 353 16.25 6.86 -18.55
C ASP A 353 15.79 5.42 -18.80
N ALA A 354 15.56 4.66 -17.73
CA ALA A 354 15.10 3.27 -17.81
C ALA A 354 13.58 3.15 -18.00
N ASN A 355 12.84 4.21 -17.68
CA ASN A 355 11.38 4.26 -17.66
C ASN A 355 10.89 5.59 -18.25
N HIS A 356 9.81 5.50 -19.03
CA HIS A 356 9.25 6.60 -19.79
C HIS A 356 7.73 6.46 -19.88
N ASP A 357 7.09 7.55 -20.31
CA ASP A 357 5.65 7.64 -20.56
C ASP A 357 4.84 7.35 -19.27
N PRO A 358 4.91 8.25 -18.27
CA PRO A 358 4.21 8.07 -16.99
C PRO A 358 2.72 7.81 -17.20
N THR A 359 2.12 7.02 -16.30
CA THR A 359 0.69 6.78 -16.32
C THR A 359 0.00 7.62 -15.25
N PHE A 360 -0.74 8.64 -15.68
CA PHE A 360 -1.31 9.68 -14.80
C PHE A 360 -2.68 9.32 -14.21
N ASP A 361 -3.40 8.39 -14.85
CA ASP A 361 -4.77 8.04 -14.45
C ASP A 361 -4.75 6.97 -13.36
N PRO A 362 -5.47 7.10 -12.23
CA PRO A 362 -5.73 5.98 -11.34
C PRO A 362 -6.76 5.01 -11.91
N LEU A 363 -6.84 3.80 -11.35
CA LEU A 363 -7.92 2.84 -11.60
C LEU A 363 -8.46 2.27 -10.31
N ILE A 364 -9.74 1.90 -10.29
CA ILE A 364 -10.31 1.10 -9.21
C ILE A 364 -10.75 -0.25 -9.78
N TYR A 365 -10.29 -1.33 -9.17
CA TYR A 365 -10.65 -2.70 -9.47
C TYR A 365 -11.62 -3.22 -8.41
N HIS A 366 -12.76 -3.73 -8.88
CA HIS A 366 -13.84 -4.27 -8.06
C HIS A 366 -13.81 -5.82 -8.12
N PRO A 367 -13.27 -6.51 -7.10
CA PRO A 367 -12.98 -7.94 -7.19
C PRO A 367 -14.20 -8.83 -7.39
N GLU A 368 -15.35 -8.42 -6.86
CA GLU A 368 -16.61 -9.19 -6.93
C GLU A 368 -17.33 -9.07 -8.28
N LYS A 369 -16.93 -8.11 -9.12
CA LYS A 369 -17.60 -7.89 -10.41
C LYS A 369 -17.14 -8.94 -11.43
N PRO A 370 -18.02 -9.33 -12.39
CA PRO A 370 -17.63 -10.21 -13.48
C PRO A 370 -16.58 -9.55 -14.38
N ILE A 371 -15.80 -10.38 -15.07
CA ILE A 371 -14.82 -9.94 -16.07
C ILE A 371 -15.46 -8.96 -17.08
N GLY A 372 -14.71 -7.92 -17.46
CA GLY A 372 -15.22 -6.83 -18.31
C GLY A 372 -15.97 -5.73 -17.56
N SER A 373 -16.31 -5.91 -16.29
CA SER A 373 -16.94 -4.87 -15.44
C SER A 373 -16.15 -4.55 -14.16
N ARG A 374 -14.97 -5.15 -13.99
CA ARG A 374 -14.12 -5.00 -12.79
C ARG A 374 -13.45 -3.64 -12.69
N TRP A 375 -13.13 -3.02 -13.81
CA TRP A 375 -12.33 -1.80 -13.85
C TRP A 375 -13.19 -0.54 -13.95
N GLN A 376 -12.97 0.38 -13.03
CA GLN A 376 -13.48 1.74 -13.07
C GLN A 376 -12.35 2.70 -13.52
N GLN A 377 -12.68 3.51 -14.53
CA GLN A 377 -11.81 4.48 -15.19
C GLN A 377 -12.35 5.91 -15.00
N GLY A 378 -11.64 6.90 -15.55
CA GLY A 378 -12.07 8.30 -15.51
C GLY A 378 -11.93 8.93 -14.12
N LEU A 379 -10.93 8.48 -13.37
CA LEU A 379 -10.63 8.97 -12.03
C LEU A 379 -9.85 10.30 -12.09
N ALA A 380 -9.66 10.97 -10.95
CA ALA A 380 -8.90 12.20 -10.90
C ALA A 380 -7.40 11.91 -11.12
N ASN A 381 -6.83 12.47 -12.17
CA ASN A 381 -5.43 12.25 -12.55
C ASN A 381 -4.46 12.97 -11.61
N THR A 382 -3.27 12.39 -11.50
CA THR A 382 -2.08 13.10 -11.02
C THR A 382 -1.43 13.89 -12.17
N ASP A 383 -0.72 14.96 -11.86
CA ASP A 383 0.18 15.66 -12.80
C ASP A 383 1.67 15.37 -12.50
N ILE A 384 1.95 14.45 -11.57
CA ILE A 384 3.29 14.04 -11.16
C ILE A 384 3.63 12.69 -11.76
N ALA A 385 4.83 12.58 -12.35
CA ALA A 385 5.35 11.34 -12.91
C ALA A 385 5.79 10.36 -11.80
N ARG A 386 4.84 9.66 -11.18
CA ARG A 386 5.09 8.65 -10.13
C ARG A 386 5.57 7.33 -10.74
N MET A 387 6.88 7.21 -10.99
CA MET A 387 7.49 6.04 -11.65
C MET A 387 8.39 5.25 -10.69
N TYR A 388 9.64 4.96 -11.06
CA TYR A 388 10.54 4.18 -10.20
C TYR A 388 10.71 4.86 -8.84
N HIS A 389 10.65 4.07 -7.75
CA HIS A 389 10.68 4.58 -6.37
C HIS A 389 9.52 5.49 -5.99
N SER A 390 8.35 5.31 -6.59
CA SER A 390 7.08 5.76 -5.99
C SER A 390 6.59 4.76 -4.94
N VAL A 391 5.72 5.23 -4.07
CA VAL A 391 5.03 4.45 -3.05
C VAL A 391 3.58 4.93 -2.91
N ALA A 392 2.72 4.07 -2.39
CA ALA A 392 1.36 4.43 -2.01
C ALA A 392 0.90 3.69 -0.74
N LEU A 393 0.05 4.32 0.07
CA LEU A 393 -0.51 3.73 1.28
C LEU A 393 -1.97 4.16 1.48
N THR A 394 -2.83 3.21 1.85
CA THR A 394 -4.18 3.52 2.34
C THR A 394 -4.11 4.15 3.74
N LEU A 395 -4.79 5.27 3.93
CA LEU A 395 -4.86 5.97 5.20
C LEU A 395 -6.13 5.63 5.99
N PRO A 396 -6.13 5.81 7.33
CA PRO A 396 -7.30 5.56 8.17
C PRO A 396 -8.51 6.43 7.80
N ASP A 397 -8.29 7.64 7.30
CA ASP A 397 -9.39 8.50 6.87
C ASP A 397 -10.00 8.11 5.51
N GLY A 398 -9.49 7.04 4.89
CA GLY A 398 -9.94 6.47 3.63
C GLY A 398 -9.34 7.11 2.38
N ARG A 399 -8.41 8.06 2.52
CA ARG A 399 -7.61 8.57 1.39
C ARG A 399 -6.46 7.61 1.07
N ILE A 400 -5.88 7.75 -0.12
CA ILE A 400 -4.62 7.13 -0.50
C ILE A 400 -3.53 8.19 -0.47
N TRP A 401 -2.49 7.96 0.31
CA TRP A 401 -1.27 8.77 0.31
C TRP A 401 -0.32 8.27 -0.77
N ILE A 402 0.21 9.18 -1.59
CA ILE A 402 1.07 8.87 -2.73
C ILE A 402 2.30 9.78 -2.65
N ALA A 403 3.49 9.20 -2.77
CA ALA A 403 4.73 9.95 -2.71
C ALA A 403 5.85 9.31 -3.53
N GLY A 404 6.98 10.02 -3.59
CA GLY A 404 8.12 9.63 -4.39
C GLY A 404 7.91 9.89 -5.88
N SER A 405 8.99 10.07 -6.58
CA SER A 405 9.60 9.09 -7.46
C SER A 405 11.07 9.49 -7.49
N ASN A 406 11.97 8.55 -7.68
CA ASN A 406 13.39 8.86 -7.80
C ASN A 406 14.01 8.06 -8.92
N SER A 407 13.68 8.44 -10.16
CA SER A 407 14.15 7.75 -11.37
C SER A 407 15.56 8.18 -11.82
N VAL A 408 16.19 9.12 -11.10
CA VAL A 408 17.52 9.69 -11.39
C VAL A 408 18.50 9.44 -10.24
N ASP A 409 19.78 9.27 -10.56
CA ASP A 409 20.87 9.13 -9.57
C ASP A 409 22.11 9.87 -10.09
N PRO A 410 22.60 10.93 -9.43
CA PRO A 410 22.10 11.48 -8.15
C PRO A 410 20.72 12.15 -8.27
N PRO A 411 20.07 12.48 -7.13
CA PRO A 411 18.82 13.23 -7.11
C PRO A 411 18.91 14.54 -7.88
N ASP A 412 17.86 14.83 -8.66
CA ASP A 412 17.77 16.05 -9.46
C ASP A 412 16.30 16.47 -9.63
N ILE A 413 15.94 17.60 -9.03
CA ILE A 413 14.59 18.19 -9.11
C ILE A 413 14.32 18.90 -10.45
N HIS A 414 15.32 19.02 -11.31
CA HIS A 414 15.25 19.67 -12.62
C HIS A 414 15.34 18.68 -13.79
N ALA A 415 15.51 17.39 -13.52
CA ALA A 415 15.53 16.36 -14.55
C ALA A 415 14.17 16.26 -15.26
N HIS A 416 14.16 15.63 -16.44
CA HIS A 416 12.93 15.43 -17.22
C HIS A 416 11.85 14.68 -16.42
N TYR A 417 12.26 13.65 -15.69
CA TYR A 417 11.47 13.01 -14.64
C TYR A 417 12.19 13.27 -13.30
N PRO A 418 11.82 14.35 -12.58
CA PRO A 418 12.57 14.85 -11.44
C PRO A 418 12.46 13.92 -10.23
N THR A 419 13.43 14.02 -9.32
CA THR A 419 13.29 13.48 -7.97
C THR A 419 12.15 14.19 -7.24
N GLU A 420 11.21 13.42 -6.70
CA GLU A 420 9.97 13.95 -6.15
C GLU A 420 9.80 13.79 -4.65
N TYR A 421 9.67 14.95 -4.01
CA TYR A 421 9.45 15.11 -2.57
C TYR A 421 8.01 15.49 -2.24
N ARG A 422 7.21 15.87 -3.25
CA ARG A 422 5.83 16.30 -3.09
C ARG A 422 4.94 15.10 -2.76
N VAL A 423 3.98 15.32 -1.87
CA VAL A 423 2.97 14.33 -1.49
C VAL A 423 1.66 14.63 -2.20
N GLU A 424 0.98 13.59 -2.67
CA GLU A 424 -0.40 13.66 -3.15
C GLU A 424 -1.32 12.80 -2.28
N TYR A 425 -2.56 13.25 -2.13
CA TYR A 425 -3.66 12.52 -1.54
C TYR A 425 -4.73 12.29 -2.61
N TYR A 426 -5.03 11.02 -2.87
CA TYR A 426 -6.19 10.65 -3.66
C TYR A 426 -7.34 10.33 -2.71
N SER A 427 -8.41 11.13 -2.78
CA SER A 427 -9.68 10.87 -2.11
C SER A 427 -10.59 10.09 -3.07
N PRO A 428 -10.86 8.79 -2.83
CA PRO A 428 -11.62 8.00 -3.78
C PRO A 428 -13.11 8.38 -3.83
N PRO A 429 -13.85 7.97 -4.88
CA PRO A 429 -15.26 8.31 -5.06
C PRO A 429 -16.16 7.97 -3.86
N TYR A 430 -15.85 6.91 -3.10
CA TYR A 430 -16.62 6.52 -1.92
C TYR A 430 -16.67 7.61 -0.84
N LEU A 431 -15.71 8.55 -0.79
CA LEU A 431 -15.72 9.65 0.19
C LEU A 431 -16.68 10.78 -0.19
N PHE A 432 -17.27 10.73 -1.38
CA PHE A 432 -18.18 11.77 -1.90
C PHE A 432 -19.62 11.26 -2.10
N LYS A 433 -19.88 9.97 -1.88
CA LYS A 433 -21.21 9.37 -2.02
C LYS A 433 -22.25 9.91 -1.04
N SER A 434 -21.81 10.30 0.17
CA SER A 434 -22.65 10.90 1.21
C SER A 434 -21.93 12.08 1.86
N ASN A 435 -22.71 13.00 2.42
CA ASN A 435 -22.21 14.09 3.26
C ASN A 435 -21.90 13.65 4.70
N THR A 436 -22.30 12.43 5.06
CA THR A 436 -22.10 11.83 6.38
C THR A 436 -21.23 10.59 6.27
N ARG A 437 -20.50 10.28 7.34
CA ARG A 437 -19.67 9.07 7.47
C ARG A 437 -19.99 8.38 8.80
N PRO A 438 -19.96 7.04 8.87
CA PRO A 438 -20.02 6.35 10.15
C PRO A 438 -18.90 6.81 11.08
N LYS A 439 -19.18 6.91 12.38
CA LYS A 439 -18.17 7.27 13.39
C LYS A 439 -18.04 6.19 14.44
N ILE A 440 -16.85 5.63 14.56
CA ILE A 440 -16.48 4.76 15.68
C ILE A 440 -16.09 5.67 16.86
N SER A 441 -16.77 5.53 17.99
CA SER A 441 -16.46 6.29 19.21
C SER A 441 -15.70 5.48 20.26
N HIS A 442 -15.71 4.16 20.13
CA HIS A 442 -14.96 3.26 20.99
C HIS A 442 -14.57 1.98 20.24
N VAL A 443 -13.30 1.58 20.38
CA VAL A 443 -12.79 0.26 20.03
C VAL A 443 -11.89 -0.22 21.18
N PRO A 444 -11.95 -1.52 21.57
CA PRO A 444 -10.99 -2.07 22.52
C PRO A 444 -9.57 -1.95 21.96
N ARG A 445 -8.62 -1.58 22.82
CA ARG A 445 -7.21 -1.42 22.40
C ARG A 445 -6.59 -2.73 21.93
N ILE A 446 -6.95 -3.84 22.58
CA ILE A 446 -6.44 -5.19 22.31
C ILE A 446 -7.64 -6.11 22.14
N VAL A 447 -7.60 -6.94 21.11
CA VAL A 447 -8.58 -7.99 20.80
C VAL A 447 -7.81 -9.30 20.61
N THR A 448 -8.38 -10.42 21.05
CA THR A 448 -7.81 -11.75 20.83
C THR A 448 -8.56 -12.49 19.72
N TYR A 449 -7.91 -13.46 19.08
CA TYR A 449 -8.53 -14.30 18.05
C TYR A 449 -9.71 -15.11 18.58
N ASP A 450 -10.65 -15.43 17.69
CA ASP A 450 -11.84 -16.26 17.97
C ASP A 450 -12.66 -15.77 19.18
N THR A 451 -12.79 -14.45 19.30
CA THR A 451 -13.60 -13.81 20.35
C THR A 451 -14.55 -12.77 19.77
N GLN A 452 -15.52 -12.37 20.58
CA GLN A 452 -16.38 -11.24 20.27
C GLN A 452 -15.94 -10.01 21.03
N PHE A 453 -16.05 -8.85 20.38
CA PHE A 453 -15.79 -7.56 21.00
C PHE A 453 -16.77 -6.51 20.51
N ASN A 454 -17.06 -5.53 21.36
CA ASN A 454 -18.05 -4.51 21.08
C ASN A 454 -17.38 -3.20 20.68
N ILE A 455 -17.96 -2.53 19.68
CA ILE A 455 -17.64 -1.14 19.36
C ILE A 455 -18.89 -0.28 19.50
N LEU A 456 -18.67 1.02 19.72
CA LEU A 456 -19.74 2.01 19.67
C LEU A 456 -19.72 2.70 18.31
N LEU A 457 -20.87 2.70 17.65
CA LEU A 457 -21.07 3.27 16.32
C LEU A 457 -22.08 4.41 16.38
N HIS A 458 -21.75 5.51 15.70
CA HIS A 458 -22.71 6.57 15.41
C HIS A 458 -22.93 6.69 13.91
N LEU A 459 -24.16 6.42 13.49
CA LEU A 459 -24.72 6.71 12.17
C LEU A 459 -25.58 7.97 12.24
N GLN A 460 -25.49 8.83 11.23
CA GLN A 460 -26.26 10.09 11.14
C GLN A 460 -27.51 9.94 10.26
N GLU A 461 -27.63 8.82 9.58
CA GLU A 461 -28.72 8.50 8.67
C GLU A 461 -30.02 8.26 9.45
N THR A 462 -31.11 8.85 8.95
CA THR A 462 -32.44 8.79 9.58
C THR A 462 -33.09 7.43 9.42
N GLU A 463 -32.91 6.81 8.25
CA GLU A 463 -33.34 5.46 7.95
C GLU A 463 -32.10 4.56 7.93
N LYS A 464 -32.01 3.68 8.94
CA LYS A 464 -30.86 2.80 9.14
C LYS A 464 -31.21 1.40 8.66
N ASP A 465 -30.33 0.85 7.84
CA ASP A 465 -30.45 -0.49 7.28
C ASP A 465 -29.18 -1.30 7.59
N MET A 466 -29.41 -2.51 8.11
CA MET A 466 -28.38 -3.46 8.47
C MET A 466 -27.60 -3.98 7.27
N ASP A 467 -28.28 -4.18 6.15
CA ASP A 467 -27.69 -4.76 4.93
C ASP A 467 -26.66 -3.81 4.28
N LYS A 468 -26.65 -2.55 4.71
CA LYS A 468 -25.70 -1.52 4.27
C LYS A 468 -24.41 -1.48 5.09
N ILE A 469 -24.36 -2.19 6.22
CA ILE A 469 -23.19 -2.19 7.10
C ILE A 469 -22.21 -3.27 6.63
N GLN A 470 -20.93 -2.91 6.58
CA GLN A 470 -19.85 -3.88 6.45
C GLN A 470 -18.77 -3.52 7.46
N VAL A 471 -18.11 -4.54 8.01
CA VAL A 471 -17.01 -4.39 8.96
C VAL A 471 -15.79 -5.12 8.43
N ALA A 472 -14.63 -4.47 8.49
CA ALA A 472 -13.39 -5.04 8.02
C ALA A 472 -12.17 -4.60 8.83
N MET A 473 -11.11 -5.40 8.77
CA MET A 473 -9.77 -5.07 9.25
C MET A 473 -8.85 -4.82 8.05
N LEU A 474 -8.04 -3.77 8.16
CA LEU A 474 -7.03 -3.40 7.18
C LEU A 474 -5.63 -3.33 7.83
N ARG A 475 -4.64 -3.86 7.12
CA ARG A 475 -3.22 -3.55 7.27
C ARG A 475 -2.69 -3.03 5.93
N PRO A 476 -2.26 -1.77 5.81
CA PRO A 476 -1.77 -1.21 4.54
C PRO A 476 -0.47 -1.86 4.03
N GLY A 477 0.33 -2.45 4.92
CA GLY A 477 1.62 -3.07 4.60
C GLY A 477 2.79 -2.09 4.46
N PHE A 478 3.94 -2.60 4.05
CA PHE A 478 5.15 -1.83 3.76
C PHE A 478 5.32 -1.65 2.24
N SER A 479 5.21 -0.41 1.77
CA SER A 479 5.25 -0.05 0.34
C SER A 479 6.66 0.23 -0.13
N THR A 480 7.12 -0.46 -1.17
CA THR A 480 8.35 -0.14 -1.91
C THR A 480 8.40 -0.87 -3.25
N HIS A 481 8.97 -0.26 -4.30
CA HIS A 481 9.22 -0.94 -5.58
C HIS A 481 8.00 -1.73 -6.12
N SER A 482 6.80 -1.14 -6.02
CA SER A 482 5.51 -1.74 -6.43
C SER A 482 5.00 -2.89 -5.55
N MET A 483 5.63 -3.09 -4.39
CA MET A 483 5.31 -4.12 -3.41
C MET A 483 4.72 -3.53 -2.16
N HIS A 484 3.74 -4.23 -1.61
CA HIS A 484 3.12 -3.93 -0.33
C HIS A 484 3.21 -5.16 0.57
N MET A 485 4.35 -5.30 1.23
CA MET A 485 4.64 -6.46 2.08
C MET A 485 3.69 -6.51 3.27
N SER A 486 3.08 -7.68 3.50
CA SER A 486 2.09 -7.91 4.56
C SER A 486 0.83 -7.02 4.50
N GLN A 487 0.51 -6.46 3.33
CA GLN A 487 -0.77 -5.81 3.08
C GLN A 487 -1.90 -6.83 3.20
N ARG A 488 -2.98 -6.49 3.91
CA ARG A 488 -4.07 -7.43 4.20
C ARG A 488 -5.40 -6.73 4.45
N TYR A 489 -6.49 -7.30 3.93
CA TYR A 489 -7.85 -6.83 4.15
C TYR A 489 -8.76 -8.04 4.45
N VAL A 490 -9.49 -7.99 5.57
CA VAL A 490 -10.33 -9.10 6.03
C VAL A 490 -11.68 -8.56 6.47
N PHE A 491 -12.76 -9.00 5.82
CA PHE A 491 -14.12 -8.73 6.30
C PHE A 491 -14.41 -9.54 7.56
N LEU A 492 -15.25 -8.99 8.45
CA LEU A 492 -15.60 -9.61 9.73
C LEU A 492 -17.10 -9.89 9.81
N LEU A 493 -17.45 -10.96 10.51
CA LEU A 493 -18.83 -11.22 10.92
C LEU A 493 -19.19 -10.29 12.08
N PHE A 494 -20.42 -9.83 12.13
CA PHE A 494 -20.88 -8.92 13.15
C PHE A 494 -22.40 -9.01 13.37
N GLU A 495 -22.84 -8.48 14.50
CA GLU A 495 -24.23 -8.25 14.87
C GLU A 495 -24.37 -6.80 15.33
N VAL A 496 -25.45 -6.12 14.98
CA VAL A 496 -25.69 -4.72 15.37
C VAL A 496 -26.86 -4.67 16.33
N SER A 497 -26.78 -3.78 17.31
CA SER A 497 -27.86 -3.56 18.27
C SER A 497 -29.12 -2.98 17.60
N GLU A 498 -30.29 -3.23 18.19
CA GLU A 498 -31.58 -2.73 17.66
C GLU A 498 -31.63 -1.20 17.48
N ASP A 499 -30.87 -0.46 18.28
CA ASP A 499 -30.77 1.01 18.22
C ASP A 499 -29.66 1.54 17.29
N PHE A 500 -28.89 0.62 16.68
CA PHE A 500 -27.73 0.92 15.83
C PHE A 500 -26.65 1.77 16.50
N GLN A 501 -26.50 1.66 17.84
CA GLN A 501 -25.45 2.35 18.59
C GLN A 501 -24.24 1.48 18.91
N ALA A 502 -24.37 0.16 18.77
CA ALA A 502 -23.29 -0.78 19.02
C ALA A 502 -23.21 -1.87 17.94
N ILE A 503 -21.99 -2.33 17.69
CA ILE A 503 -21.74 -3.52 16.87
C ILE A 503 -20.93 -4.51 17.72
N THR A 504 -21.41 -5.74 17.82
CA THR A 504 -20.66 -6.90 18.30
C THR A 504 -19.96 -7.53 17.11
N ILE A 505 -18.63 -7.60 17.14
CA ILE A 505 -17.81 -8.06 16.03
C ILE A 505 -17.10 -9.36 16.43
N ASN A 506 -17.09 -10.35 15.55
CA ASN A 506 -16.27 -11.54 15.70
C ASN A 506 -14.86 -11.25 15.15
N SER A 507 -13.83 -11.41 15.98
CA SER A 507 -12.45 -11.34 15.51
C SER A 507 -12.12 -12.51 14.58
N PRO A 508 -11.07 -12.41 13.74
CA PRO A 508 -10.61 -13.53 12.92
C PRO A 508 -10.38 -14.79 13.78
N PRO A 509 -10.67 -15.99 13.27
CA PRO A 509 -10.62 -17.20 14.08
C PRO A 509 -9.19 -17.66 14.40
N ASN A 510 -8.18 -17.19 13.67
CA ASN A 510 -6.78 -17.54 13.92
C ASN A 510 -5.81 -16.52 13.28
N PRO A 511 -4.53 -16.51 13.69
CA PRO A 511 -3.53 -15.58 13.16
C PRO A 511 -3.07 -15.84 11.72
N ASN A 512 -3.43 -16.96 11.08
CA ASN A 512 -3.09 -17.17 9.67
C ASN A 512 -3.92 -16.26 8.77
N ILE A 513 -5.16 -15.97 9.18
CA ILE A 513 -6.07 -15.08 8.44
C ILE A 513 -5.65 -13.63 8.58
N PHE A 514 -5.23 -13.20 9.77
CA PHE A 514 -4.69 -11.87 10.01
C PHE A 514 -3.60 -11.96 11.08
N PRO A 515 -2.31 -11.85 10.73
CA PRO A 515 -1.21 -11.98 11.70
C PRO A 515 -1.26 -10.93 12.82
N PRO A 516 -0.70 -11.23 14.01
CA PRO A 516 -0.83 -10.37 15.18
C PRO A 516 -0.18 -8.99 15.00
N GLY A 517 -0.61 -8.05 15.84
CA GLY A 517 -0.16 -6.67 15.87
C GLY A 517 -1.21 -5.67 15.40
N GLN A 518 -0.75 -4.51 14.92
CA GLN A 518 -1.62 -3.40 14.55
C GLN A 518 -2.60 -3.75 13.42
N ALA A 519 -3.83 -3.27 13.57
CA ALA A 519 -4.89 -3.30 12.58
C ALA A 519 -5.71 -1.99 12.60
N PHE A 520 -6.29 -1.64 11.46
CA PHE A 520 -7.27 -0.56 11.36
C PHE A 520 -8.65 -1.15 11.14
N LEU A 521 -9.58 -0.89 12.06
CA LEU A 521 -10.97 -1.30 11.97
C LEU A 521 -11.75 -0.31 11.13
N ILE A 522 -12.44 -0.81 10.10
CA ILE A 522 -13.26 -0.04 9.18
C ILE A 522 -14.71 -0.49 9.33
N VAL A 523 -15.60 0.49 9.48
CA VAL A 523 -17.05 0.30 9.32
C VAL A 523 -17.49 1.10 8.09
N LEU A 524 -18.16 0.42 7.17
CA LEU A 524 -18.80 1.01 5.99
C LEU A 524 -20.30 1.10 6.25
N TYR A 525 -20.93 2.18 5.79
CA TYR A 525 -22.38 2.26 5.64
C TYR A 525 -22.68 2.69 4.21
N ASP A 526 -23.38 1.84 3.45
CA ASP A 526 -23.69 2.07 2.03
C ASP A 526 -22.44 2.34 1.17
N GLY A 527 -21.35 1.65 1.52
CA GLY A 527 -20.04 1.82 0.89
C GLY A 527 -19.30 3.12 1.25
N VAL A 528 -19.77 3.90 2.23
CA VAL A 528 -19.05 5.06 2.78
C VAL A 528 -18.30 4.67 4.05
N PRO A 529 -16.96 4.78 4.09
CA PRO A 529 -16.16 4.33 5.24
C PRO A 529 -16.15 5.35 6.38
N CYS A 530 -16.03 4.88 7.62
CA CYS A 530 -15.62 5.70 8.76
C CYS A 530 -14.17 6.21 8.61
N LYS A 531 -13.73 7.10 9.52
CA LYS A 531 -12.28 7.17 9.84
C LYS A 531 -11.98 5.89 10.61
N ALA A 532 -11.09 5.05 10.08
CA ALA A 532 -10.73 3.77 10.67
C ALA A 532 -10.10 3.99 12.05
N ALA A 533 -10.38 3.07 12.96
CA ALA A 533 -9.87 3.11 14.33
C ALA A 533 -8.73 2.10 14.50
N GLU A 534 -7.60 2.53 15.05
CA GLU A 534 -6.47 1.66 15.35
C GLU A 534 -6.75 0.77 16.57
N PHE A 535 -6.41 -0.51 16.45
CA PHE A 535 -6.35 -1.46 17.57
C PHE A 535 -5.27 -2.52 17.31
N PHE A 536 -5.02 -3.37 18.31
CA PHE A 536 -4.10 -4.49 18.19
C PHE A 536 -4.84 -5.82 18.31
N ILE A 537 -4.49 -6.78 17.45
CA ILE A 537 -4.95 -8.16 17.55
C ILE A 537 -3.80 -9.07 18.00
N GLU A 538 -4.04 -9.85 19.04
CA GLU A 538 -3.00 -10.66 19.71
C GLU A 538 -3.47 -12.10 19.96
N LYS A 539 -2.51 -12.99 20.25
CA LYS A 539 -2.83 -14.36 20.67
C LYS A 539 -3.36 -14.37 22.10
N GLU A 540 -2.74 -13.59 22.99
CA GLU A 540 -3.17 -13.42 24.37
C GLU A 540 -3.24 -11.93 24.75
N GLU A 541 -4.19 -11.57 25.61
CA GLU A 541 -4.41 -10.17 26.04
C GLU A 541 -3.19 -9.54 26.76
N LYS A 542 -2.21 -10.35 27.16
CA LYS A 542 -1.00 -9.91 27.88
C LYS A 542 0.18 -9.61 26.97
N ASP A 543 0.13 -9.97 25.68
CA ASP A 543 1.29 -9.89 24.77
C ASP A 543 1.81 -8.45 24.54
N LEU A 544 0.97 -7.44 24.79
CA LEU A 544 1.32 -6.02 24.71
C LEU A 544 1.38 -5.30 26.06
N LYS A 545 1.11 -5.98 27.18
CA LYS A 545 1.24 -5.39 28.52
C LYS A 545 2.74 -5.37 28.88
N ILE A 546 3.45 -4.39 28.32
CA ILE A 546 4.81 -3.99 28.74
C ILE A 546 4.70 -3.07 29.94
#